data_AF-A0A972SVR3-F1
#
_entry.id   AF-A0A972SVR3-F1
#
_cell.length_a   1.000
_cell.length_b   1.000
_cell.length_c   1.000
_cell.angle_alpha   90.00
_cell.angle_beta   90.00
_cell.angle_gamma   90.00
#
_symmetry.space_group_name_H-M   'P 1'
#
loop_
_entity.id
_entity.type
_entity.pdbx_description
1 polymer ?
#
loop_
_entity_poly.entity_id
_entity_poly.type
_entity_poly.pdbx_seq_one_letter_code
_entity_poly.pdbx_strand_id
1 'polypeptide(L)'
;MRCDKCQADVPEIEIHEHLGRKLCEDCYIAALTRPQPCDPGAVSAARASRELQGLKGAEGLTPLQRKIYDYLKEKGKATRDELATYIGMPWEDLEKQFAILRHCELVRAFKDGDTIFLTLM
;
A
#
# COMPACT_ATOMS: atom_id res chain seq x y z
N MET A 1 -4.12 16.79 -26.20
CA MET A 1 -5.15 15.89 -25.65
C MET A 1 -5.14 16.03 -24.14
N ARG A 2 -6.29 15.86 -23.47
CA ARG A 2 -6.39 16.08 -22.02
C ARG A 2 -6.40 14.74 -21.26
N CYS A 3 -5.59 14.63 -20.21
CA CYS A 3 -5.56 13.45 -19.34
C CYS A 3 -6.80 13.40 -18.43
N ASP A 4 -7.51 12.27 -18.39
CA ASP A 4 -8.73 12.12 -17.56
C ASP A 4 -8.45 12.21 -16.06
N LYS A 5 -7.23 11.89 -15.61
CA LYS A 5 -6.86 11.85 -14.18
C LYS A 5 -6.33 13.20 -13.67
N CYS A 6 -5.23 13.69 -14.24
CA CYS A 6 -4.59 14.93 -13.79
C CYS A 6 -5.07 16.17 -14.52
N GLN A 7 -5.89 16.02 -15.58
CA GLN A 7 -6.43 17.11 -16.38
C GLN A 7 -5.40 17.97 -17.12
N ALA A 8 -4.13 17.53 -17.17
CA ALA A 8 -3.07 18.16 -17.93
C ALA A 8 -3.29 17.98 -19.45
N ASP A 9 -2.92 19.01 -20.21
CA ASP A 9 -2.84 18.95 -21.67
C ASP A 9 -1.47 18.43 -22.09
N VAL A 10 -1.47 17.29 -22.79
CA VAL A 10 -0.27 16.60 -23.28
C VAL A 10 -0.40 16.27 -24.78
N PRO A 11 0.71 16.05 -25.50
CA PRO A 11 0.69 15.55 -26.88
C PRO A 11 -0.13 14.27 -27.01
N GLU A 12 -0.79 14.05 -28.16
CA GLU A 12 -1.59 12.85 -28.39
C GLU A 12 -0.77 11.55 -28.29
N ILE A 13 0.52 11.60 -28.68
CA ILE A 13 1.44 10.48 -28.58
C ILE A 13 1.76 10.06 -27.14
N GLU A 14 1.55 10.95 -26.16
CA GLU A 14 1.76 10.69 -24.73
C GLU A 14 0.47 10.26 -24.01
N ILE A 15 -0.60 10.00 -24.77
CA ILE A 15 -1.86 9.46 -24.24
C ILE A 15 -1.89 7.95 -24.38
N HIS A 16 -2.15 7.28 -23.26
CA HIS A 16 -2.34 5.84 -23.18
C HIS A 16 -3.76 5.51 -22.72
N GLU A 17 -4.36 4.51 -23.34
CA GLU A 17 -5.66 3.99 -22.92
C GLU A 17 -5.48 2.95 -21.80
N HIS A 18 -6.18 3.14 -20.68
CA HIS A 18 -6.17 2.20 -19.56
C HIS A 18 -7.56 2.12 -18.91
N LEU A 19 -8.15 0.93 -18.92
CA LEU A 19 -9.49 0.68 -18.37
C LEU A 19 -10.55 1.67 -18.90
N GLY A 20 -10.49 1.98 -20.20
CA GLY A 20 -11.40 2.91 -20.87
C GLY A 20 -11.15 4.40 -20.57
N ARG A 21 -10.03 4.75 -19.94
CA ARG A 21 -9.61 6.15 -19.69
C ARG A 21 -8.39 6.52 -20.52
N LYS A 22 -8.31 7.79 -20.92
CA LYS A 22 -7.15 8.40 -21.59
C LYS A 22 -6.25 9.06 -20.55
N LEU A 23 -5.08 8.50 -20.32
CA LEU A 23 -4.12 8.96 -19.30
C LEU A 23 -2.84 9.46 -19.95
N CYS A 24 -2.24 10.52 -19.41
CA CYS A 24 -0.85 10.83 -19.72
C CYS A 24 0.07 9.69 -19.21
N GLU A 25 1.29 9.61 -19.74
CA GLU A 25 2.29 8.60 -19.38
C GLU A 25 2.46 8.45 -17.84
N ASP A 26 2.65 9.54 -17.11
CA ASP A 26 2.81 9.51 -15.64
C ASP A 26 1.60 8.87 -14.94
N CYS A 27 0.39 9.25 -15.35
CA CYS A 27 -0.84 8.73 -14.77
C CYS A 27 -1.07 7.26 -15.13
N TYR A 28 -0.67 6.86 -16.34
CA TYR A 28 -0.71 5.49 -16.82
C TYR A 28 0.24 4.60 -16.01
N ILE A 29 1.50 5.01 -15.86
CA ILE A 29 2.50 4.29 -15.06
C ILE A 29 2.04 4.18 -13.60
N ALA A 30 1.54 5.26 -13.01
CA ALA A 30 1.02 5.24 -11.64
C ALA A 30 -0.16 4.26 -11.46
N ALA A 31 -1.00 4.09 -12.48
CA ALA A 31 -2.11 3.14 -12.44
C ALA A 31 -1.62 1.68 -12.48
N LEU A 32 -0.60 1.40 -13.29
CA LEU A 32 0.00 0.06 -13.41
C LEU A 32 0.86 -0.33 -12.21
N THR A 33 1.53 0.63 -11.59
CA THR A 33 2.48 0.41 -10.49
C THR A 33 1.87 0.57 -9.10
N ARG A 34 0.53 0.62 -9.01
CA ARG A 34 -0.17 0.74 -7.74
C ARG A 34 0.21 -0.42 -6.80
N PRO A 35 0.33 -0.20 -5.48
CA PRO A 35 0.53 -1.29 -4.53
C PRO A 35 -0.57 -2.34 -4.69
N GLN A 36 -0.20 -3.62 -4.62
CA GLN A 36 -1.13 -4.75 -4.67
C GLN A 36 -1.08 -5.52 -3.33
N PRO A 37 -1.72 -5.01 -2.25
CA PRO A 37 -1.62 -5.61 -0.91
C PRO A 37 -2.11 -7.05 -0.82
N CYS A 38 -2.98 -7.46 -1.75
CA CYS A 38 -3.59 -8.79 -1.80
C CYS A 38 -3.00 -9.67 -2.90
N ASP A 39 -1.81 -9.37 -3.42
CA ASP A 39 -1.14 -10.22 -4.41
C ASP A 39 -0.70 -11.55 -3.77
N PRO A 40 -1.22 -12.71 -4.22
CA PRO A 40 -0.92 -13.99 -3.60
C PRO A 40 0.53 -14.45 -3.82
N GLY A 41 1.14 -14.07 -4.95
CA GLY A 41 2.54 -14.38 -5.24
C GLY A 41 3.49 -13.61 -4.32
N ALA A 42 3.22 -12.32 -4.10
CA ALA A 42 3.96 -11.49 -3.17
C ALA A 42 3.82 -11.98 -1.72
N VAL A 43 2.61 -12.38 -1.30
CA VAL A 43 2.38 -12.99 0.02
C VAL A 43 3.20 -14.28 0.16
N SER A 44 3.08 -15.21 -0.79
CA SER A 44 3.78 -16.49 -0.75
C SER A 44 5.30 -16.30 -0.70
N ALA A 45 5.84 -15.41 -1.52
CA ALA A 45 7.28 -15.14 -1.58
C ALA A 45 7.80 -14.47 -0.30
N ALA A 46 7.11 -13.45 0.20
CA ALA A 46 7.51 -12.74 1.41
C ALA A 46 7.47 -13.65 2.64
N ARG A 47 6.41 -14.45 2.78
CA ARG A 47 6.28 -15.44 3.87
C ARG A 47 7.42 -16.46 3.82
N ALA A 48 7.65 -17.09 2.67
CA ALA A 48 8.72 -18.09 2.53
C ALA A 48 10.10 -17.50 2.83
N SER A 49 10.37 -16.27 2.38
CA SER A 49 11.63 -15.58 2.65
C SER A 49 11.86 -15.32 4.13
N ARG A 50 10.81 -14.91 4.86
CA ARG A 50 10.88 -14.68 6.31
C ARG A 50 11.09 -15.97 7.09
N GLU A 51 10.40 -17.04 6.69
CA GLU A 51 10.54 -18.38 7.28
C GLU A 51 11.97 -18.92 7.11
N LEU A 52 12.54 -18.81 5.90
CA LEU A 52 13.92 -19.21 5.60
C LEU A 52 14.96 -18.47 6.45
N GLN A 53 14.68 -17.21 6.81
CA GLN A 53 15.54 -16.38 7.66
C GLN A 53 15.24 -16.53 9.16
N GLY A 54 14.24 -17.34 9.54
CA GLY A 54 13.81 -17.51 10.92
C GLY A 54 13.17 -16.27 11.56
N LEU A 55 12.73 -15.30 10.76
CA LEU A 55 12.22 -14.01 11.24
C LEU A 55 10.77 -14.13 11.75
N LYS A 56 10.51 -13.60 12.94
CA LYS A 56 9.20 -13.58 13.60
C LYS A 56 8.75 -12.16 13.94
N GLY A 57 7.44 -11.92 13.83
CA GLY A 57 6.85 -10.62 14.17
C GLY A 57 7.56 -9.44 13.50
N ALA A 58 8.05 -8.48 14.28
CA ALA A 58 8.70 -7.28 13.77
C ALA A 58 10.17 -7.47 13.33
N GLU A 59 10.75 -8.67 13.49
CA GLU A 59 12.13 -8.93 13.06
C GLU A 59 12.31 -8.71 11.54
N GLY A 60 13.45 -8.12 11.17
CA GLY A 60 13.79 -7.77 9.79
C GLY A 60 13.03 -6.58 9.20
N LEU A 61 12.08 -5.96 9.94
CA LEU A 61 11.38 -4.77 9.46
C LEU A 61 12.27 -3.53 9.46
N THR A 62 12.07 -2.66 8.47
CA THR A 62 12.67 -1.33 8.45
C THR A 62 12.14 -0.47 9.61
N PRO A 63 12.82 0.63 9.99
CA PRO A 63 12.35 1.50 11.07
C PRO A 63 10.93 2.02 10.86
N LEU A 64 10.58 2.37 9.62
CA LEU A 64 9.23 2.84 9.27
C LEU A 64 8.18 1.73 9.38
N GLN A 65 8.48 0.54 8.84
CA GLN A 65 7.59 -0.62 8.91
C GLN A 65 7.34 -1.04 10.37
N ARG A 66 8.39 -1.03 11.19
CA ARG A 66 8.30 -1.30 12.63
C ARG A 66 7.42 -0.27 13.33
N LYS A 67 7.58 1.02 13.02
CA LYS A 67 6.74 2.09 13.59
C LYS A 67 5.25 1.87 13.28
N ILE A 68 4.92 1.45 12.05
CA ILE A 68 3.55 1.10 11.67
C ILE A 68 3.05 -0.13 12.45
N TYR A 69 3.85 -1.18 12.51
CA TYR A 69 3.52 -2.43 13.20
C TYR A 69 3.27 -2.20 14.70
N ASP A 70 4.18 -1.49 15.37
CA ASP A 70 4.09 -1.24 16.81
C ASP A 70 2.91 -0.32 17.15
N TYR A 71 2.63 0.69 16.33
CA TYR A 71 1.43 1.53 16.50
C TYR A 71 0.13 0.72 16.42
N LEU A 72 0.00 -0.18 15.45
CA LEU A 72 -1.18 -1.04 15.33
C LEU A 72 -1.26 -2.06 16.46
N LYS A 73 -0.11 -2.56 16.93
CA LYS A 73 -0.02 -3.46 18.09
C LYS A 73 -0.53 -2.80 19.37
N GLU A 74 -0.14 -1.55 19.62
CA GLU A 74 -0.52 -0.80 20.82
C GLU A 74 -1.98 -0.35 20.77
N LYS A 75 -2.44 0.11 19.60
CA LYS A 75 -3.80 0.65 19.44
C LYS A 75 -4.86 -0.43 19.20
N GLY A 76 -4.47 -1.62 18.74
CA GLY A 76 -5.36 -2.71 18.35
C GLY A 76 -5.99 -2.52 16.97
N LYS A 77 -6.64 -1.38 16.71
CA LYS A 77 -7.10 -1.01 15.36
C LYS A 77 -7.00 0.49 15.12
N ALA A 78 -6.75 0.89 13.87
CA ALA A 78 -6.65 2.30 13.47
C ALA A 78 -7.26 2.54 12.09
N THR A 79 -7.71 3.76 11.80
CA THR A 79 -8.03 4.16 10.42
C THR A 79 -6.76 4.55 9.65
N ARG A 80 -6.90 4.70 8.33
CA ARG A 80 -5.81 5.20 7.46
C ARG A 80 -5.35 6.60 7.89
N ASP A 81 -6.29 7.48 8.18
CA ASP A 81 -6.01 8.88 8.57
C ASP A 81 -5.31 8.96 9.92
N GLU A 82 -5.69 8.12 10.88
CA GLU A 82 -5.04 8.07 12.18
C GLU A 82 -3.59 7.59 12.08
N LEU A 83 -3.34 6.54 11.28
CA LEU A 83 -1.98 6.06 11.02
C LEU A 83 -1.16 7.11 10.26
N ALA A 84 -1.72 7.72 9.22
CA ALA A 84 -1.08 8.79 8.45
C ALA A 84 -0.67 9.98 9.33
N THR A 85 -1.58 10.41 10.21
CA THR A 85 -1.34 11.49 11.17
C THR A 85 -0.25 11.13 12.17
N TYR A 86 -0.29 9.92 12.74
CA TYR A 86 0.73 9.47 13.71
C TYR A 86 2.12 9.35 13.09
N ILE A 87 2.19 8.86 11.85
CA ILE A 87 3.46 8.69 11.15
C ILE A 87 3.98 10.04 10.60
N GLY A 88 3.08 10.96 10.26
CA GLY A 88 3.40 12.25 9.64
C GLY A 88 3.61 12.15 8.12
N MET A 89 2.94 11.22 7.45
CA MET A 89 3.05 10.98 6.00
C MET A 89 1.67 10.72 5.38
N PRO A 90 1.45 11.12 4.12
CA PRO A 90 0.20 10.85 3.42
C PRO A 90 -0.02 9.35 3.23
N TRP A 91 -1.28 8.93 3.15
CA TRP A 91 -1.62 7.49 3.05
C TRP A 91 -1.03 6.86 1.80
N GLU A 92 -0.94 7.60 0.70
CA GLU A 92 -0.40 7.16 -0.59
C GLU A 92 1.04 6.67 -0.47
N ASP A 93 1.84 7.29 0.40
CA ASP A 93 3.22 6.88 0.69
C ASP A 93 3.26 5.67 1.64
N LEU A 94 2.34 5.64 2.61
CA LEU A 94 2.22 4.54 3.58
C LEU A 94 1.64 3.27 3.00
N GLU A 95 0.81 3.37 1.94
CA GLU A 95 0.14 2.25 1.32
C GLU A 95 1.14 1.21 0.78
N LYS A 96 2.28 1.67 0.25
CA LYS A 96 3.39 0.81 -0.17
C LYS A 96 3.96 0.00 1.00
N GLN A 97 4.21 0.65 2.14
CA GLN A 97 4.73 -0.02 3.34
C GLN A 97 3.70 -0.97 3.94
N PHE A 98 2.43 -0.57 3.94
CA PHE A 98 1.33 -1.41 4.40
C PHE A 98 1.17 -2.66 3.52
N ALA A 99 1.31 -2.54 2.19
CA ALA A 99 1.29 -3.68 1.28
C ALA A 99 2.40 -4.69 1.60
N ILE A 100 3.62 -4.22 1.83
CA ILE A 100 4.76 -5.08 2.22
C ILE A 100 4.45 -5.82 3.54
N LEU A 101 3.96 -5.10 4.56
CA LEU A 101 3.59 -5.70 5.85
C LEU A 101 2.45 -6.72 5.69
N ARG A 102 1.51 -6.46 4.78
CA ARG A 102 0.40 -7.38 4.47
C ARG A 102 0.89 -8.65 3.78
N HIS A 103 1.86 -8.53 2.86
CA HIS A 103 2.52 -9.66 2.20
C HIS A 103 3.28 -10.53 3.21
N CYS A 104 3.86 -9.89 4.22
CA CYS A 104 4.52 -10.57 5.33
C CYS A 104 3.54 -11.21 6.34
N GLU A 105 2.22 -11.13 6.10
CA GLU A 105 1.14 -11.58 6.99
C GLU A 105 1.22 -10.98 8.41
N LEU A 106 1.73 -9.75 8.54
CA LEU A 106 1.86 -9.07 9.84
C LEU A 106 0.68 -8.16 10.16
N VAL A 107 0.05 -7.60 9.13
CA VAL A 107 -1.07 -6.65 9.26
C VAL A 107 -2.18 -7.02 8.30
N ARG A 108 -3.39 -6.54 8.58
CA ARG A 108 -4.54 -6.64 7.68
C ARG A 108 -5.41 -5.40 7.75
N ALA A 109 -6.22 -5.22 6.72
CA ALA A 109 -7.31 -4.26 6.71
C ALA A 109 -8.65 -5.01 6.70
N PHE A 110 -9.65 -4.46 7.38
CA PHE A 110 -11.01 -4.98 7.35
C PHE A 110 -12.01 -3.82 7.34
N LYS A 111 -13.21 -4.07 6.80
CA LYS A 111 -14.31 -3.10 6.81
C LYS A 111 -15.19 -3.36 8.03
N ASP A 112 -15.53 -2.32 8.76
CA ASP A 112 -16.48 -2.33 9.88
C ASP A 112 -17.47 -1.18 9.64
N GLY A 113 -18.70 -1.52 9.23
CA GLY A 113 -19.65 -0.57 8.66
C GLY A 113 -19.13 0.07 7.37
N ASP A 114 -18.99 1.40 7.39
CA ASP A 114 -18.43 2.18 6.27
C ASP A 114 -16.99 2.62 6.49
N THR A 115 -16.36 2.17 7.57
CA THR A 115 -14.97 2.53 7.90
C THR A 115 -14.04 1.36 7.63
N ILE A 116 -12.87 1.66 7.06
CA ILE A 116 -11.79 0.70 6.89
C ILE A 116 -10.84 0.85 8.07
N PHE A 117 -10.62 -0.25 8.79
CA PHE A 117 -9.66 -0.33 9.88
C PHE A 117 -8.47 -1.18 9.48
N LEU A 118 -7.31 -0.79 10.00
CA LEU A 118 -6.03 -1.48 9.93
C LEU A 118 -5.76 -2.10 11.30
N THR A 119 -5.25 -3.32 11.33
CA THR A 119 -4.94 -4.09 12.55
C THR A 119 -3.79 -5.05 12.27
N LEU A 120 -3.21 -5.65 13.31
CA LEU A 120 -2.39 -6.85 13.17
C LEU A 120 -3.21 -8.04 12.65
N MET A 121 -2.53 -8.99 12.01
CA MET A 121 -3.10 -10.29 11.61
C MET A 121 -3.40 -11.18 12.81
#